data_AF-A0A0W1IC37-F1
#
_entry.id   AF-A0A0W1IC37-F1
#
_cell.length_a   1.000
_cell.length_b   1.000
_cell.length_c   1.000
_cell.angle_alpha   90.00
_cell.angle_beta   90.00
_cell.angle_gamma   90.00
#
_symmetry.space_group_name_H-M   'P 1'
#
loop_
_entity.id
_entity.type
_entity.pdbx_description
1 polymer ?
#
loop_
_entity_poly.entity_id
_entity_poly.type
_entity_poly.pdbx_seq_one_letter_code
_entity_poly.pdbx_strand_id
1 'polypeptide(L)'
;MPFRDLDAYIKQARRANSDRELFSCSEAAARQLGLPWLAIVQSMAFFQPGGRYFRMDNFQSWGDVFVAEGYYRDDPALLAARSTSRAFCWHEMERLLGGFTRRQARIVREAARHGLRNGLTVPIGVAGEPPGCCTFATRDGQLPPSHICRIATLMASEAFTEARRLHGFPARPLKLPHLSPKRLECFRLAAMGKSDVEIGIMMNIAPTTVRTYMRDLREHFGIYSRAQLPAIALACGIVCIEEIVPRF
;
A
#
# COMPACT_ATOMS: atom_id res chain seq x y z
N MET A 1 -13.21 -5.80 -30.00
CA MET A 1 -13.59 -4.70 -29.10
C MET A 1 -12.81 -4.87 -27.80
N PRO A 2 -12.13 -3.84 -27.29
CA PRO A 2 -11.45 -3.93 -26.00
C PRO A 2 -12.53 -4.00 -24.91
N PHE A 3 -12.57 -5.12 -24.20
CA PHE A 3 -13.27 -5.42 -22.94
C PHE A 3 -14.59 -4.66 -22.68
N ARG A 4 -15.72 -5.27 -23.09
CA ARG A 4 -17.09 -4.89 -22.67
C ARG A 4 -17.35 -5.08 -21.15
N ASP A 5 -16.37 -5.57 -20.39
CA ASP A 5 -16.57 -6.22 -19.08
C ASP A 5 -15.84 -5.52 -17.92
N LEU A 6 -15.16 -4.39 -18.12
CA LEU A 6 -14.50 -3.68 -16.99
C LEU A 6 -15.56 -3.12 -16.02
N ASP A 7 -16.61 -2.49 -16.55
CA ASP A 7 -17.71 -1.97 -15.73
C ASP A 7 -18.48 -3.08 -15.02
N ALA A 8 -18.64 -4.24 -15.65
CA ALA A 8 -19.30 -5.39 -15.05
C ALA A 8 -18.42 -6.03 -13.96
N TYR A 9 -17.12 -6.18 -14.20
CA TYR A 9 -16.15 -6.54 -13.16
C TYR A 9 -16.19 -5.57 -11.97
N ILE A 10 -16.14 -4.25 -12.21
CA ILE A 10 -16.18 -3.24 -11.15
C ILE A 10 -17.46 -3.39 -10.31
N LYS A 11 -18.62 -3.57 -10.96
CA LYS A 11 -19.89 -3.82 -10.27
C LYS A 11 -19.85 -5.10 -9.44
N GLN A 12 -19.19 -6.15 -9.92
CA GLN A 12 -19.07 -7.41 -9.20
C GLN A 12 -18.12 -7.29 -7.99
N ALA A 13 -16.95 -6.69 -8.17
CA ALA A 13 -15.98 -6.44 -7.10
C ALA A 13 -16.60 -5.63 -5.95
N ARG A 14 -17.34 -4.56 -6.27
CA ARG A 14 -18.05 -3.73 -5.27
C ARG A 14 -19.14 -4.46 -4.50
N ARG A 15 -19.67 -5.56 -5.05
CA ARG A 15 -20.71 -6.39 -4.42
C ARG A 15 -20.13 -7.55 -3.62
N ALA A 16 -18.83 -7.82 -3.73
CA ALA A 16 -18.19 -8.88 -2.97
C ALA A 16 -18.28 -8.61 -1.46
N ASN A 17 -18.64 -9.62 -0.69
CA ASN A 17 -18.76 -9.55 0.77
C ASN A 17 -17.70 -10.41 1.48
N SER A 18 -16.76 -10.99 0.74
CA SER A 18 -15.64 -11.75 1.27
C SER A 18 -14.44 -11.72 0.32
N ASP A 19 -13.26 -12.00 0.87
CA ASP A 19 -12.01 -12.16 0.12
C ASP A 19 -12.15 -13.20 -0.99
N ARG A 20 -12.86 -14.29 -0.70
CA ARG A 20 -13.09 -15.37 -1.67
C ARG A 20 -13.89 -14.87 -2.87
N GLU A 21 -14.98 -14.13 -2.65
CA GLU A 21 -15.81 -13.58 -3.73
C GLU A 21 -15.04 -12.56 -4.57
N LEU A 22 -14.33 -11.64 -3.90
CA LEU A 22 -13.51 -10.62 -4.55
C LEU A 22 -12.41 -11.25 -5.39
N PHE A 23 -11.62 -12.15 -4.79
CA PHE A 23 -10.53 -12.79 -5.49
C PHE A 23 -11.01 -13.64 -6.67
N SER A 24 -12.12 -14.37 -6.51
CA SER A 24 -12.68 -15.20 -7.59
C SER A 24 -13.09 -14.37 -8.81
N CYS A 25 -13.76 -13.22 -8.61
CA CYS A 25 -14.14 -12.37 -9.74
C CYS A 25 -12.94 -11.65 -10.36
N SER A 26 -11.96 -11.21 -9.56
CA SER A 26 -10.72 -10.60 -10.06
C SER A 26 -9.86 -11.60 -10.83
N GLU A 27 -9.76 -12.84 -10.37
CA GLU A 27 -9.05 -13.91 -11.08
C GLU A 27 -9.73 -14.23 -12.42
N ALA A 28 -11.06 -14.36 -12.44
CA ALA A 28 -11.81 -14.62 -13.67
C ALA A 28 -11.59 -13.49 -14.70
N ALA A 29 -11.66 -12.23 -14.27
CA ALA A 29 -11.41 -11.08 -15.13
C ALA A 29 -9.95 -11.02 -15.61
N ALA A 30 -8.98 -11.30 -14.74
CA ALA A 30 -7.56 -11.37 -15.13
C ALA A 30 -7.29 -12.43 -16.21
N ARG A 31 -7.90 -13.61 -16.09
CA ARG A 31 -7.79 -14.68 -17.09
C ARG A 31 -8.32 -14.26 -18.45
N GLN A 32 -9.43 -13.51 -18.51
CA GLN A 32 -9.95 -12.97 -19.78
C GLN A 32 -8.99 -11.97 -20.43
N LEU A 33 -8.10 -11.33 -19.65
CA LEU A 33 -7.03 -10.44 -20.13
C LEU A 33 -5.75 -11.20 -20.54
N GLY A 34 -5.74 -12.53 -20.47
CA GLY A 34 -4.54 -13.34 -20.73
C GLY A 34 -3.54 -13.32 -19.56
N LEU A 35 -4.00 -12.98 -18.35
CA LEU A 35 -3.18 -12.92 -17.14
C LEU A 35 -3.65 -14.01 -16.16
N PRO A 36 -3.07 -15.23 -16.21
CA PRO A 36 -3.57 -16.37 -15.45
C PRO A 36 -3.30 -16.27 -13.94
N TRP A 37 -2.28 -15.51 -13.55
CA TRP A 37 -1.86 -15.38 -12.17
C TRP A 37 -2.15 -13.98 -11.63
N LEU A 38 -2.69 -13.92 -10.42
CA LEU A 38 -3.06 -12.71 -9.71
C LEU A 38 -2.66 -12.83 -8.23
N ALA A 39 -2.07 -11.77 -7.69
CA ALA A 39 -1.94 -11.54 -6.26
C ALA A 39 -2.47 -10.14 -5.91
N ILE A 40 -3.24 -10.03 -4.83
CA ILE A 40 -3.73 -8.79 -4.22
C ILE A 40 -3.21 -8.77 -2.79
N VAL A 41 -2.25 -7.89 -2.49
CA VAL A 41 -1.47 -8.02 -1.27
C VAL A 41 -1.18 -6.68 -0.63
N GLN A 42 -1.48 -6.58 0.67
CA GLN A 42 -0.89 -5.57 1.53
C GLN A 42 0.34 -6.17 2.23
N SER A 43 1.51 -5.54 2.06
CA SER A 43 2.82 -6.11 2.45
C SER A 43 2.88 -6.58 3.92
N MET A 44 2.16 -5.90 4.83
CA MET A 44 2.09 -6.28 6.24
C MET A 44 1.40 -7.63 6.51
N ALA A 45 0.63 -8.17 5.57
CA ALA A 45 0.03 -9.50 5.69
C ALA A 45 1.07 -10.62 5.88
N PHE A 46 2.28 -10.44 5.38
CA PHE A 46 3.38 -11.40 5.59
C PHE A 46 4.06 -11.29 6.96
N PHE A 47 3.95 -10.13 7.61
CA PHE A 47 4.56 -9.88 8.92
C PHE A 47 3.58 -10.11 10.07
N GLN A 48 2.28 -9.96 9.81
CA GLN A 48 1.20 -10.11 10.79
C GLN A 48 0.07 -10.98 10.20
N PRO A 49 0.32 -12.30 10.03
CA PRO A 49 -0.68 -13.22 9.52
C PRO A 49 -1.88 -13.29 10.47
N GLY A 50 -3.10 -13.34 9.91
CA GLY A 50 -4.34 -13.34 10.68
C GLY A 50 -4.75 -11.98 11.27
N GLY A 51 -3.98 -10.93 11.01
CA GLY A 51 -4.37 -9.56 11.32
C GLY A 51 -5.38 -8.99 10.33
N ARG A 52 -5.57 -7.67 10.37
CA ARG A 52 -6.43 -6.93 9.42
C ARG A 52 -5.87 -6.84 7.99
N TYR A 53 -4.63 -7.26 7.75
CA TYR A 53 -3.98 -7.16 6.44
C TYR A 53 -4.37 -8.33 5.55
N PHE A 54 -4.44 -8.09 4.23
CA PHE A 54 -4.89 -9.09 3.28
C PHE A 54 -3.79 -9.56 2.35
N ARG A 55 -3.90 -10.83 2.01
CA ARG A 55 -3.15 -11.51 0.96
C ARG A 55 -4.09 -12.49 0.29
N MET A 56 -4.34 -12.29 -0.98
CA MET A 56 -5.08 -13.22 -1.82
C MET A 56 -4.25 -13.46 -3.08
N ASP A 57 -3.88 -14.71 -3.36
CA ASP A 57 -3.14 -15.05 -4.55
C ASP A 57 -3.48 -16.45 -5.05
N ASN A 58 -3.26 -16.68 -6.34
CA ASN A 58 -3.40 -18.00 -6.97
C ASN A 58 -2.05 -18.53 -7.44
N PHE A 59 -0.92 -18.11 -6.83
CA PHE A 59 0.42 -18.50 -7.25
C PHE A 59 0.77 -19.97 -6.94
N GLN A 60 -0.23 -20.78 -6.55
CA GLN A 60 -0.10 -22.19 -6.24
C GLN A 60 1.02 -22.42 -5.21
N SER A 61 1.85 -23.47 -5.42
CA SER A 61 2.95 -23.82 -4.51
C SER A 61 3.97 -22.70 -4.32
N TRP A 62 4.09 -21.76 -5.27
CA TRP A 62 5.01 -20.62 -5.10
C TRP A 62 4.60 -19.74 -3.93
N GLY A 63 3.30 -19.54 -3.71
CA GLY A 63 2.80 -18.76 -2.59
C GLY A 63 3.24 -19.32 -1.22
N ASP A 64 3.35 -20.64 -1.09
CA ASP A 64 3.79 -21.29 0.13
C ASP A 64 5.31 -21.19 0.31
N VAL A 65 6.07 -21.47 -0.76
CA VAL A 65 7.54 -21.31 -0.79
C VAL A 65 7.93 -19.88 -0.45
N PHE A 66 7.24 -18.90 -1.03
CA PHE A 66 7.51 -17.48 -0.83
C PHE A 66 7.40 -17.05 0.63
N VAL A 67 6.45 -17.62 1.38
CA VAL A 67 6.33 -17.37 2.83
C VAL A 67 7.36 -18.16 3.62
N ALA A 68 7.49 -19.45 3.36
CA ALA A 68 8.38 -20.34 4.11
C ALA A 68 9.84 -19.86 4.06
N GLU A 69 10.30 -19.39 2.91
CA GLU A 69 11.67 -18.88 2.71
C GLU A 69 11.85 -17.41 3.14
N GLY A 70 10.78 -16.75 3.60
CA GLY A 70 10.81 -15.34 3.99
C GLY A 70 11.14 -14.41 2.81
N TYR A 71 10.73 -14.75 1.59
CA TYR A 71 11.06 -13.98 0.38
C TYR A 71 10.38 -12.63 0.33
N TYR A 72 9.23 -12.45 0.98
CA TYR A 72 8.53 -11.17 1.09
C TYR A 72 9.36 -10.01 1.66
N ARG A 73 10.46 -10.30 2.38
CA ARG A 73 11.37 -9.27 2.92
C ARG A 73 12.26 -8.64 1.86
N ASP A 74 12.58 -9.40 0.81
CA ASP A 74 13.52 -9.04 -0.24
C ASP A 74 12.89 -9.11 -1.63
N ASP A 75 11.56 -9.26 -1.71
CA ASP A 75 10.86 -9.42 -2.97
C ASP A 75 10.99 -8.16 -3.84
N PRO A 76 11.56 -8.27 -5.06
CA PRO A 76 11.76 -7.12 -5.92
C PRO A 76 10.47 -6.39 -6.30
N ALA A 77 9.35 -7.11 -6.45
CA ALA A 77 8.08 -6.50 -6.85
C ALA A 77 7.50 -5.68 -5.69
N LEU A 78 7.47 -6.23 -4.47
CA LEU A 78 7.03 -5.50 -3.26
C LEU A 78 7.91 -4.29 -2.98
N LEU A 79 9.23 -4.42 -3.15
CA LEU A 79 10.16 -3.30 -2.94
C LEU A 79 10.00 -2.21 -4.01
N ALA A 80 9.96 -2.58 -5.29
CA ALA A 80 9.79 -1.61 -6.38
C ALA A 80 8.44 -0.89 -6.30
N ALA A 81 7.38 -1.58 -5.86
CA ALA A 81 6.06 -0.97 -5.62
C ALA A 81 6.06 0.11 -4.53
N ARG A 82 7.09 0.18 -3.68
CA ARG A 82 7.23 1.26 -2.69
C ARG A 82 7.88 2.52 -3.25
N SER A 83 8.49 2.42 -4.44
CA SER A 83 9.33 3.48 -5.03
C SER A 83 8.68 4.15 -6.25
N THR A 84 7.48 3.72 -6.64
CA THR A 84 6.79 4.30 -7.80
C THR A 84 5.27 4.25 -7.66
N SER A 85 4.58 5.18 -8.30
CA SER A 85 3.11 5.25 -8.36
C SER A 85 2.54 4.68 -9.66
N ARG A 86 3.38 4.30 -10.63
CA ARG A 86 2.94 3.71 -11.90
C ARG A 86 3.02 2.19 -11.86
N ALA A 87 2.15 1.54 -12.63
CA ALA A 87 2.33 0.14 -12.94
C ALA A 87 3.69 -0.08 -13.64
N PHE A 88 4.33 -1.21 -13.33
CA PHE A 88 5.63 -1.56 -13.90
C PHE A 88 5.70 -3.04 -14.26
N CYS A 89 6.45 -3.34 -15.30
CA CYS A 89 6.73 -4.70 -15.71
C CYS A 89 7.90 -5.27 -14.91
N TRP A 90 7.95 -6.58 -14.69
CA TRP A 90 9.01 -7.20 -13.90
C TRP A 90 10.42 -7.01 -14.47
N HIS A 91 10.58 -6.87 -15.79
CA HIS A 91 11.88 -6.54 -16.40
C HIS A 91 12.39 -5.13 -16.03
N GLU A 92 11.54 -4.27 -15.48
CA GLU A 92 11.93 -2.94 -15.00
C GLU A 92 12.40 -2.94 -13.55
N MET A 93 12.15 -4.02 -12.78
CA MET A 93 12.41 -4.05 -11.33
C MET A 93 13.87 -3.79 -11.00
N GLU A 94 14.79 -4.39 -11.75
CA GLU A 94 16.22 -4.20 -11.51
C GLU A 94 16.62 -2.72 -11.66
N ARG A 95 16.11 -2.06 -12.70
CA ARG A 95 16.34 -0.62 -12.90
C ARG A 95 15.69 0.23 -11.80
N LEU A 96 14.48 -0.11 -11.36
CA LEU A 96 13.78 0.62 -10.30
C LEU A 96 14.46 0.49 -8.94
N LEU A 97 15.16 -0.61 -8.69
CA LEU A 97 15.89 -0.87 -7.44
C LEU A 97 17.36 -0.45 -7.49
N GLY A 98 17.88 -0.04 -8.64
CA GLY A 98 19.30 0.29 -8.80
C GLY A 98 20.22 -0.95 -8.86
N GLY A 99 19.69 -2.09 -9.32
CA GLY A 99 20.35 -3.39 -9.36
C GLY A 99 19.71 -4.40 -8.43
N PHE A 100 19.87 -5.69 -8.72
CA PHE A 100 19.44 -6.76 -7.82
C PHE A 100 20.54 -7.22 -6.88
N THR A 101 20.16 -7.45 -5.61
CA THR A 101 20.95 -8.28 -4.70
C THR A 101 20.94 -9.73 -5.17
N ARG A 102 21.88 -10.55 -4.68
CA ARG A 102 21.90 -12.00 -4.96
C ARG A 102 20.59 -12.70 -4.53
N ARG A 103 19.98 -12.23 -3.43
CA ARG A 103 18.71 -12.76 -2.92
C ARG A 103 17.54 -12.38 -3.81
N GLN A 104 17.45 -11.12 -4.22
CA GLN A 104 16.46 -10.63 -5.19
C GLN A 104 16.53 -11.41 -6.52
N ALA A 105 17.73 -11.58 -7.08
CA ALA A 105 17.93 -12.35 -8.31
C ALA A 105 17.57 -13.84 -8.15
N ARG A 106 17.75 -14.42 -6.94
CA ARG A 106 17.30 -15.79 -6.63
C ARG A 106 15.77 -15.87 -6.62
N ILE A 107 15.08 -14.93 -5.96
CA ILE A 107 13.61 -14.89 -5.90
C ILE A 107 13.00 -14.90 -7.30
N VAL A 108 13.47 -14.01 -8.19
CA VAL A 108 12.96 -13.93 -9.57
C VAL A 108 13.20 -15.23 -10.35
N ARG A 109 14.38 -15.84 -10.20
CA ARG A 109 14.70 -17.11 -10.88
C ARG A 109 13.86 -18.28 -10.38
N GLU A 110 13.58 -18.34 -9.08
CA GLU A 110 12.74 -19.39 -8.52
C GLU A 110 11.27 -19.20 -8.90
N ALA A 111 10.74 -17.98 -8.81
CA ALA A 111 9.39 -17.65 -9.28
C ALA A 111 9.17 -18.08 -10.74
N ALA A 112 10.17 -17.84 -11.60
CA ALA A 112 10.14 -18.25 -13.01
C ALA A 112 10.02 -19.77 -13.20
N ARG A 113 10.62 -20.58 -12.32
CA ARG A 113 10.49 -22.06 -12.35
C ARG A 113 9.08 -22.53 -12.01
N HIS A 114 8.34 -21.74 -11.23
CA HIS A 114 6.92 -21.97 -10.93
C HIS A 114 5.98 -21.35 -11.97
N GLY A 115 6.51 -20.85 -13.11
CA GLY A 115 5.70 -20.29 -14.19
C GLY A 115 5.29 -18.83 -13.99
N LEU A 116 5.90 -18.13 -13.05
CA LEU A 116 5.81 -16.68 -12.88
C LEU A 116 7.03 -16.04 -13.57
N ARG A 117 7.02 -16.01 -14.90
CA ARG A 117 8.21 -15.63 -15.70
C ARG A 117 8.28 -14.14 -15.99
N ASN A 118 7.12 -13.49 -16.11
CA ASN A 118 6.99 -12.05 -16.27
C ASN A 118 5.70 -11.59 -15.59
N GLY A 119 5.56 -10.30 -15.34
CA GLY A 119 4.43 -9.77 -14.61
C GLY A 119 4.30 -8.25 -14.69
N LEU A 120 3.09 -7.80 -14.36
CA LEU A 120 2.72 -6.39 -14.21
C LEU A 120 2.34 -6.17 -12.75
N THR A 121 3.09 -5.33 -12.05
CA THR A 121 2.76 -4.94 -10.67
C THR A 121 2.22 -3.53 -10.66
N VAL A 122 1.11 -3.35 -9.97
CA VAL A 122 0.39 -2.09 -9.79
C VAL A 122 0.58 -1.67 -8.33
N PRO A 123 1.45 -0.68 -8.06
CA PRO A 123 1.59 -0.10 -6.73
C PRO A 123 0.30 0.55 -6.28
N ILE A 124 -0.15 0.25 -5.05
CA ILE A 124 -1.31 0.91 -4.47
C ILE A 124 -0.98 1.24 -3.02
N GLY A 125 -0.68 2.53 -2.80
CA GLY A 125 -0.32 3.07 -1.50
C GLY A 125 -1.21 4.25 -1.14
N VAL A 126 -1.59 4.32 0.14
CA VAL A 126 -2.17 5.50 0.75
C VAL A 126 -1.18 5.98 1.80
N ALA A 127 -0.88 7.29 1.81
CA ALA A 127 0.04 7.85 2.80
C ALA A 127 -0.44 7.55 4.23
N GLY A 128 0.44 7.01 5.06
CA GLY A 128 0.12 6.59 6.42
C GLY A 128 -0.52 5.20 6.55
N GLU A 129 -0.84 4.51 5.46
CA GLU A 129 -1.23 3.11 5.47
C GLU A 129 -0.07 2.20 5.02
N PRO A 130 -0.04 0.93 5.46
CA PRO A 130 0.95 0.00 4.95
C PRO A 130 0.83 -0.20 3.44
N PRO A 131 1.96 -0.21 2.71
CA PRO A 131 1.95 -0.27 1.26
C PRO A 131 1.42 -1.62 0.78
N GLY A 132 0.78 -1.63 -0.38
CA GLY A 132 0.37 -2.84 -1.06
C GLY A 132 0.46 -2.70 -2.57
N CYS A 133 0.12 -3.80 -3.23
CA CYS A 133 0.07 -3.86 -4.68
C CYS A 133 -0.86 -4.96 -5.14
N CYS A 134 -1.24 -4.86 -6.41
CA CYS A 134 -1.81 -5.98 -7.16
C CYS A 134 -0.78 -6.40 -8.22
N THR A 135 -0.53 -7.69 -8.33
CA THR A 135 0.44 -8.23 -9.26
C THR A 135 -0.22 -9.26 -10.15
N PHE A 136 -0.14 -9.03 -11.46
CA PHE A 136 -0.45 -10.01 -12.47
C PHE A 136 0.83 -10.68 -12.91
N ALA A 137 0.80 -11.99 -13.13
CA ALA A 137 1.92 -12.71 -13.69
C ALA A 137 1.47 -13.64 -14.82
N THR A 138 2.44 -13.99 -15.66
CA THR A 138 2.23 -14.88 -16.78
C THR A 138 3.41 -15.84 -16.91
N ARG A 139 3.08 -17.03 -17.43
CA ARG A 139 4.06 -18.03 -17.85
C ARG A 139 4.70 -17.67 -19.18
N ASP A 140 3.97 -16.90 -19.99
CA ASP A 140 4.50 -16.33 -21.21
C ASP A 140 5.56 -15.31 -20.82
N GLY A 141 6.72 -15.33 -21.47
CA GLY A 141 7.79 -14.37 -21.17
C GLY A 141 7.40 -12.91 -21.48
N GLN A 142 6.20 -12.68 -22.01
CA GLN A 142 5.69 -11.40 -22.51
C GLN A 142 4.33 -11.10 -21.90
N LEU A 143 4.10 -9.82 -21.59
CA LEU A 143 2.80 -9.34 -21.16
C LEU A 143 1.84 -9.16 -22.35
N PRO A 144 0.51 -9.13 -22.11
CA PRO A 144 -0.46 -8.71 -23.10
C PRO A 144 -0.15 -7.33 -23.71
N PRO A 145 -0.78 -6.97 -24.86
CA PRO A 145 -0.65 -5.65 -25.45
C PRO A 145 -0.92 -4.51 -24.46
N SER A 146 -0.27 -3.36 -24.66
CA SER A 146 -0.29 -2.24 -23.69
C SER A 146 -1.68 -1.75 -23.29
N HIS A 147 -2.66 -1.79 -24.20
CA HIS A 147 -4.05 -1.43 -23.89
C HIS A 147 -4.71 -2.41 -22.92
N ILE A 148 -4.37 -3.70 -22.97
CA ILE A 148 -4.81 -4.73 -22.01
C ILE A 148 -4.15 -4.49 -20.64
N CYS A 149 -2.85 -4.17 -20.61
CA CYS A 149 -2.16 -3.81 -19.36
C CYS A 149 -2.76 -2.58 -18.66
N ARG A 150 -3.26 -1.59 -19.42
CA ARG A 150 -3.98 -0.44 -18.87
C ARG A 150 -5.31 -0.86 -18.21
N ILE A 151 -6.06 -1.77 -18.85
CA ILE A 151 -7.30 -2.32 -18.28
C ILE A 151 -6.99 -3.11 -17.01
N ALA A 152 -5.96 -3.96 -17.03
CA ALA A 152 -5.50 -4.70 -15.86
C ALA A 152 -5.11 -3.78 -14.69
N THR A 153 -4.53 -2.61 -15.00
CA THR A 153 -4.17 -1.60 -13.99
C THR A 153 -5.41 -1.02 -13.30
N LEU A 154 -6.45 -0.68 -14.05
CA LEU A 154 -7.73 -0.21 -13.48
C LEU A 154 -8.40 -1.30 -12.66
N MET A 155 -8.41 -2.53 -13.17
CA MET A 155 -8.95 -3.71 -12.49
C MET A 155 -8.27 -3.97 -11.15
N ALA A 156 -6.93 -3.88 -11.12
CA ALA A 156 -6.12 -3.98 -9.91
C ALA A 156 -6.44 -2.89 -8.89
N SER A 157 -6.58 -1.65 -9.33
CA SER A 157 -6.94 -0.52 -8.46
C SER A 157 -8.30 -0.74 -7.78
N GLU A 158 -9.29 -1.21 -8.53
CA GLU A 158 -10.60 -1.53 -7.97
C GLU A 158 -10.52 -2.71 -7.00
N ALA A 159 -9.82 -3.79 -7.38
CA ALA A 159 -9.68 -4.99 -6.54
C ALA A 159 -9.08 -4.65 -5.16
N PHE A 160 -8.02 -3.85 -5.15
CA PHE A 160 -7.37 -3.44 -3.91
C PHE A 160 -8.22 -2.50 -3.06
N THR A 161 -9.01 -1.64 -3.71
CA THR A 161 -9.95 -0.74 -3.03
C THR A 161 -11.01 -1.56 -2.29
N GLU A 162 -11.55 -2.58 -2.94
CA GLU A 162 -12.55 -3.47 -2.32
C GLU A 162 -11.93 -4.38 -1.25
N ALA A 163 -10.69 -4.85 -1.44
CA ALA A 163 -9.96 -5.57 -0.40
C ALA A 163 -9.77 -4.69 0.85
N ARG A 164 -9.40 -3.42 0.67
CA ARG A 164 -9.32 -2.45 1.78
C ARG A 164 -10.67 -2.30 2.49
N ARG A 165 -11.77 -2.19 1.76
CA ARG A 165 -13.12 -2.09 2.33
C ARG A 165 -13.47 -3.31 3.17
N LEU A 166 -13.25 -4.52 2.64
CA LEU A 166 -13.53 -5.78 3.34
C LEU A 166 -12.73 -5.91 4.64
N HIS A 167 -11.51 -5.36 4.67
CA HIS A 167 -10.61 -5.39 5.81
C HIS A 167 -10.71 -4.17 6.75
N GLY A 168 -11.78 -3.37 6.61
CA GLY A 168 -12.04 -2.24 7.50
C GLY A 168 -11.04 -1.08 7.39
N PHE A 169 -10.27 -1.01 6.30
CA PHE A 169 -9.49 0.18 6.01
C PHE A 169 -10.43 1.31 5.60
N PRO A 170 -10.24 2.52 6.14
CA PRO A 170 -11.17 3.59 5.88
C PRO A 170 -11.02 4.07 4.42
N ALA A 171 -12.16 4.30 3.76
CA ALA A 171 -12.18 4.92 2.43
C ALA A 171 -11.73 6.41 2.46
N ARG A 172 -11.55 6.97 3.66
CA ARG A 172 -11.17 8.36 3.94
C ARG A 172 -10.06 8.36 5.00
N PRO A 173 -9.29 9.45 5.15
CA PRO A 173 -8.32 9.56 6.23
C PRO A 173 -8.96 9.24 7.59
N LEU A 174 -8.14 8.72 8.53
CA LEU A 174 -8.54 8.59 9.93
C LEU A 174 -9.21 9.90 10.36
N LYS A 175 -10.49 9.84 10.78
CA LYS A 175 -11.22 11.03 11.20
C LYS A 175 -10.41 11.69 12.30
N LEU A 176 -9.93 12.90 12.01
CA LEU A 176 -9.34 13.74 13.04
C LEU A 176 -10.38 13.93 14.15
N PRO A 177 -9.99 13.88 15.43
CA PRO A 177 -10.83 14.44 16.47
C PRO A 177 -11.25 15.86 16.09
N HIS A 178 -12.39 16.32 16.63
CA HIS A 178 -12.74 17.72 16.59
C HIS A 178 -11.72 18.53 17.41
N LEU A 179 -10.55 18.81 16.83
CA LEU A 179 -9.55 19.70 17.37
C LEU A 179 -9.99 21.12 17.08
N SER A 180 -9.87 21.99 18.09
CA SER A 180 -9.96 23.43 17.83
C SER A 180 -8.84 23.84 16.86
N PRO A 181 -9.01 24.94 16.10
CA PRO A 181 -7.97 25.43 15.19
C PRO A 181 -6.59 25.56 15.85
N LYS A 182 -6.55 26.04 17.10
CA LYS A 182 -5.30 26.14 17.89
C LYS A 182 -4.69 24.78 18.22
N ARG A 183 -5.50 23.78 18.57
CA ARG A 183 -5.00 22.42 18.85
C ARG A 183 -4.46 21.75 17.58
N LEU A 184 -5.12 21.96 16.43
CA LEU A 184 -4.67 21.46 15.15
C LEU A 184 -3.34 22.11 14.72
N GLU A 185 -3.21 23.43 14.87
CA GLU A 185 -1.98 24.15 14.60
C GLU A 185 -0.82 23.68 15.51
N CYS A 186 -1.10 23.51 16.80
CA CYS A 186 -0.13 22.96 17.74
C CYS A 186 0.32 21.55 17.36
N PHE A 187 -0.61 20.70 16.91
CA PHE A 187 -0.31 19.34 16.43
C PHE A 187 0.57 19.39 15.17
N ARG A 188 0.22 20.24 14.20
CA ARG A 188 0.98 20.43 12.95
C ARG A 188 2.43 20.82 13.23
N LEU A 189 2.64 21.83 14.07
CA LEU A 189 3.99 22.30 14.46
C LEU A 189 4.77 21.20 15.20
N ALA A 190 4.12 20.46 16.09
CA ALA A 190 4.75 19.35 16.79
C ALA A 190 5.15 18.20 15.84
N ALA A 191 4.32 17.89 14.85
CA ALA A 191 4.60 16.90 13.81
C ALA A 191 5.76 17.30 12.90
N MET A 192 5.95 18.61 12.67
CA MET A 192 7.11 19.18 11.96
C MET A 192 8.38 19.29 12.85
N GLY A 193 8.37 18.68 14.05
CA GLY A 193 9.53 18.59 14.92
C GLY A 193 9.82 19.81 15.79
N LYS A 194 8.92 20.81 15.84
CA LYS A 194 9.09 21.97 16.73
C LYS A 194 9.01 21.57 18.19
N SER A 195 9.81 22.20 19.05
CA SER A 195 9.78 22.05 20.51
C SER A 195 8.62 22.82 21.13
N ASP A 196 8.28 22.53 22.39
CA ASP A 196 7.18 23.23 23.09
C ASP A 196 7.45 24.74 23.24
N VAL A 197 8.72 25.13 23.36
CA VAL A 197 9.13 26.54 23.44
C VAL A 197 8.93 27.23 22.10
N GLU A 198 9.42 26.63 21.01
CA GLU A 198 9.23 27.18 19.66
C GLU A 198 7.75 27.30 19.31
N ILE A 199 6.94 26.27 19.62
CA ILE A 199 5.49 26.30 19.40
C ILE A 199 4.86 27.43 20.22
N GLY A 200 5.25 27.58 21.49
CA GLY A 200 4.75 28.65 22.34
C GLY A 200 5.00 30.04 21.77
N ILE A 201 6.21 30.26 21.23
CA ILE A 201 6.58 31.51 20.55
C ILE A 201 5.74 31.69 19.27
N MET A 202 5.68 30.67 18.41
CA MET A 202 4.98 30.75 17.11
C MET A 202 3.47 30.98 17.27
N MET A 203 2.85 30.39 18.30
CA MET A 203 1.42 30.48 18.56
C MET A 203 1.04 31.56 19.59
N ASN A 204 2.02 32.27 20.15
CA ASN A 204 1.84 33.21 21.25
C ASN A 204 1.06 32.61 22.45
N ILE A 205 1.50 31.45 22.94
CA ILE A 205 0.95 30.75 24.11
C ILE A 205 2.08 30.27 25.04
N ALA A 206 1.76 30.03 26.30
CA ALA A 206 2.73 29.48 27.24
C ALA A 206 3.15 28.05 26.85
N PRO A 207 4.45 27.67 27.00
CA PRO A 207 4.90 26.30 26.75
C PRO A 207 4.17 25.24 27.59
N THR A 208 3.65 25.60 28.77
CA THR A 208 2.79 24.74 29.58
C THR A 208 1.46 24.41 28.89
N THR A 209 0.87 25.36 28.17
CA THR A 209 -0.33 25.14 27.35
C THR A 209 -0.05 24.16 26.21
N VAL A 210 1.13 24.28 25.57
CA VAL A 210 1.57 23.34 24.53
C VAL A 210 1.66 21.91 25.09
N ARG A 211 2.27 21.74 26.27
CA ARG A 211 2.35 20.42 26.93
C ARG A 211 0.98 19.82 27.22
N THR A 212 0.03 20.63 27.65
CA THR A 212 -1.36 20.20 27.86
C THR A 212 -1.98 19.70 26.55
N TYR A 213 -1.87 20.47 25.46
CA TYR A 213 -2.36 20.01 24.15
C TYR A 213 -1.69 18.72 23.69
N MET A 214 -0.38 18.57 23.90
CA MET A 214 0.35 17.35 23.55
C MET A 214 -0.06 16.15 24.40
N ARG A 215 -0.38 16.33 25.69
CA ARG A 215 -0.91 15.26 26.53
C ARG A 215 -2.27 14.79 26.01
N ASP A 216 -3.17 15.73 25.74
CA ASP A 216 -4.52 15.42 25.24
C ASP A 216 -4.47 14.69 23.89
N LEU A 217 -3.57 15.12 22.97
CA LEU A 217 -3.35 14.44 21.69
C LEU A 217 -2.83 13.01 21.88
N ARG A 218 -1.85 12.82 22.77
CA ARG A 218 -1.27 11.49 23.05
C ARG A 218 -2.30 10.53 23.61
N GLU A 219 -3.10 11.00 24.57
CA GLU A 219 -4.21 10.22 25.15
C GLU A 219 -5.24 9.86 24.09
N HIS A 220 -5.65 10.82 23.25
CA HIS A 220 -6.63 10.59 22.20
C HIS A 220 -6.17 9.55 21.16
N PHE A 221 -4.93 9.67 20.68
CA PHE A 221 -4.38 8.76 19.66
C PHE A 221 -3.80 7.47 20.24
N GLY A 222 -3.80 7.31 21.58
CA GLY A 222 -3.22 6.15 22.25
C GLY A 222 -1.71 5.99 21.99
N ILE A 223 -0.99 7.10 21.80
CA ILE A 223 0.45 7.09 21.53
C ILE A 223 1.26 7.44 22.79
N TYR A 224 2.43 6.82 22.91
CA TYR A 224 3.26 6.94 24.11
C TYR A 224 4.25 8.10 24.00
N SER A 225 4.76 8.37 22.80
CA SER A 225 5.83 9.35 22.59
C SER A 225 5.49 10.40 21.54
N ARG A 226 6.10 11.59 21.69
CA ARG A 226 6.05 12.67 20.69
C ARG A 226 6.57 12.21 19.32
N ALA A 227 7.53 11.28 19.30
CA ALA A 227 8.12 10.75 18.07
C ALA A 227 7.12 10.00 17.18
N GLN A 228 5.95 9.61 17.71
CA GLN A 228 4.87 8.99 16.93
C GLN A 228 3.96 10.02 16.25
N LEU A 229 3.97 11.29 16.69
CA LEU A 229 3.10 12.35 16.14
C LEU A 229 3.29 12.59 14.63
N PRO A 230 4.52 12.65 14.08
CA PRO A 230 4.74 12.79 12.64
C PRO A 230 3.98 11.74 11.82
N ALA A 231 4.02 10.47 12.25
CA ALA A 231 3.36 9.37 11.56
C ALA A 231 1.83 9.47 11.62
N ILE A 232 1.26 9.82 12.78
CA ILE A 232 -0.18 10.04 12.93
C ILE A 232 -0.63 11.24 12.09
N ALA A 233 0.14 12.33 12.09
CA ALA A 233 -0.19 13.54 11.34
C ALA A 233 -0.19 13.29 9.83
N LEU A 234 0.75 12.47 9.33
CA LEU A 234 0.75 11.98 7.94
C LEU A 234 -0.50 11.15 7.64
N ALA A 235 -0.84 10.19 8.50
CA ALA A 235 -1.98 9.29 8.31
C ALA A 235 -3.34 10.02 8.38
N CYS A 236 -3.40 11.14 9.10
CA CYS A 236 -4.56 12.03 9.14
C CYS A 236 -4.57 13.09 8.03
N GLY A 237 -3.51 13.19 7.21
CA GLY A 237 -3.40 14.20 6.15
C GLY A 237 -3.23 15.64 6.66
N ILE A 238 -2.71 15.85 7.87
CA ILE A 238 -2.50 17.19 8.45
C ILE A 238 -1.23 17.84 7.89
N VAL A 239 -0.24 17.00 7.61
CA VAL A 239 1.08 17.37 7.07
C VAL A 239 1.45 16.40 5.96
N CYS A 240 2.24 16.87 5.00
CA CYS A 240 2.91 16.02 4.03
C CYS A 240 4.37 15.74 4.44
N ILE A 241 5.06 14.86 3.71
CA ILE A 241 6.43 14.45 4.07
C ILE A 241 7.42 15.62 3.95
N GLU A 242 7.21 16.52 2.98
CA GLU A 242 8.03 17.70 2.73
C GLU A 242 7.94 18.73 3.85
N GLU A 243 6.82 18.76 4.58
CA GLU A 243 6.66 19.63 5.75
C GLU A 243 7.39 19.08 6.98
N ILE A 244 7.53 17.76 7.08
CA ILE A 244 8.25 17.09 8.19
C ILE A 244 9.74 17.04 7.91
N VAL A 245 10.13 16.79 6.67
CA VAL A 245 11.53 16.67 6.22
C VAL A 245 11.74 17.61 5.04
N PRO A 246 12.16 18.87 5.27
CA PRO A 246 12.17 19.94 4.25
C PRO A 246 13.11 19.76 3.04
N ARG A 247 13.67 18.56 2.78
CA ARG A 247 14.61 18.26 1.69
C ARG A 247 14.55 16.79 1.23
N PHE A 248 13.38 16.17 1.28
CA PHE A 248 13.18 14.81 0.75
C PHE A 248 13.21 14.78 -0.78
#